data_AF-A0A9W4MFL0-F1
#
_entry.id   AF-A0A9W4MFL0-F1
#
_cell.length_a   1.000
_cell.length_b   1.000
_cell.length_c   1.000
_cell.angle_alpha   90.00
_cell.angle_beta   90.00
_cell.angle_gamma   90.00
#
_symmetry.space_group_name_H-M   'P 1'
#
loop_
_entity.id
_entity.type
_entity.pdbx_description
1 polymer ?
#
loop_
_entity_poly.entity_id
_entity_poly.type
_entity_poly.pdbx_seq_one_letter_code
_entity_poly.pdbx_strand_id
1 'polypeptide(L)'
;MLAAKDPQLILPRFDRDQGARQNYRDIPFVFVAMLWLGVLFGVSFLATPVKFRAPSLDLPVALDVGRVTFALLSKTEWVFCAILFVTTLLTLRSRKGRLVVVALLTLVLLVQALWLLPILDARVSQIMAGMMVPNTSHHILYIVAEALKVLLLLGLSIEALWALAGPGKIQRCA
;
A
#
# COMPACT_ATOMS: atom_id res chain seq x y z
N MET A 1 10.27 11.71 -68.57
CA MET A 1 9.92 10.37 -68.07
C MET A 1 10.21 10.35 -66.58
N LEU A 2 9.14 10.48 -65.79
CA LEU A 2 9.12 10.59 -64.33
C LEU A 2 9.13 9.20 -63.66
N ALA A 3 9.47 9.24 -62.37
CA ALA A 3 9.22 8.24 -61.32
C ALA A 3 10.30 7.17 -61.09
N ALA A 4 11.35 7.57 -60.36
CA ALA A 4 11.97 6.69 -59.39
C ALA A 4 10.89 6.25 -58.38
N LYS A 5 10.58 4.96 -58.40
CA LYS A 5 9.66 4.29 -57.47
C LYS A 5 10.41 4.11 -56.15
N ASP A 6 10.22 5.06 -55.22
CA ASP A 6 10.76 4.95 -53.86
C ASP A 6 10.23 3.67 -53.20
N PRO A 7 11.08 2.68 -52.89
CA PRO A 7 10.66 1.48 -52.19
C PRO A 7 10.52 1.86 -50.72
N GLN A 8 9.25 1.94 -50.28
CA GLN A 8 8.80 2.03 -48.89
C GLN A 8 9.92 2.09 -47.85
N LEU A 9 10.29 3.32 -47.48
CA LEU A 9 11.03 3.61 -46.27
C LEU A 9 10.15 3.18 -45.08
N ILE A 10 10.31 1.93 -44.64
CA ILE A 10 9.72 1.42 -43.41
C ILE A 10 10.41 2.14 -42.25
N LEU A 11 9.94 3.35 -41.94
CA LEU A 11 10.31 4.01 -40.70
C LEU A 11 9.77 3.13 -39.56
N PRO A 12 10.60 2.70 -38.60
CA PRO A 12 10.09 2.05 -37.40
C PRO A 12 9.11 3.04 -36.75
N ARG A 13 7.84 2.66 -36.67
CA ARG A 13 6.80 3.44 -35.99
C ARG A 13 7.20 3.53 -34.52
N PHE A 14 7.95 4.57 -34.17
CA PHE A 14 8.38 4.79 -32.80
C PHE A 14 7.13 4.94 -31.95
N ASP A 15 7.02 3.99 -31.03
CA ASP A 15 5.87 3.54 -30.23
C ASP A 15 5.45 4.56 -29.16
N ARG A 16 5.32 5.83 -29.56
CA ARG A 16 5.06 6.97 -28.70
C ARG A 16 3.71 6.85 -27.98
N ASP A 17 2.76 6.11 -28.56
CA ASP A 17 1.45 5.81 -28.02
C ASP A 17 1.45 4.70 -26.96
N GLN A 18 2.33 3.68 -27.06
CA GLN A 18 2.45 2.66 -26.01
C GLN A 18 3.02 3.22 -24.70
N GLY A 19 4.00 4.14 -24.78
CA GLY A 19 4.52 4.83 -23.60
C GLY A 19 3.46 5.68 -22.88
N ALA A 20 2.66 6.43 -23.65
CA ALA A 20 1.55 7.21 -23.09
C ALA A 20 0.44 6.32 -22.48
N ARG A 21 0.05 5.24 -23.17
CA ARG A 21 -0.95 4.26 -22.66
C ARG A 21 -0.48 3.54 -21.39
N GLN A 22 0.83 3.32 -21.23
CA GLN A 22 1.39 2.72 -20.01
C GLN A 22 1.24 3.64 -18.79
N ASN A 23 1.47 4.95 -18.94
CA ASN A 23 1.36 5.90 -17.84
C ASN A 23 -0.07 5.91 -17.24
N TYR A 24 -1.12 5.86 -18.07
CA TYR A 24 -2.49 5.81 -17.56
C TYR A 24 -2.83 4.51 -16.80
N ARG A 25 -2.15 3.40 -17.09
CA ARG A 25 -2.35 2.12 -16.37
C ARG A 25 -1.77 2.14 -14.95
N ASP A 26 -0.83 3.04 -14.66
CA ASP A 26 -0.25 3.21 -13.33
C ASP A 26 -1.13 4.08 -12.40
N ILE A 27 -2.08 4.85 -12.93
CA ILE A 27 -2.95 5.72 -12.14
C ILE A 27 -3.73 4.95 -11.05
N PRO A 28 -4.39 3.81 -11.34
CA PRO A 28 -5.08 3.05 -10.31
C PRO A 28 -4.12 2.53 -9.23
N PHE A 29 -2.93 2.10 -9.62
CA PHE A 29 -1.91 1.63 -8.69
C PHE A 29 -1.48 2.74 -7.72
N VAL A 30 -1.17 3.93 -8.25
CA VAL A 30 -0.77 5.12 -7.47
C VAL A 30 -1.88 5.51 -6.50
N PHE A 31 -3.11 5.62 -6.99
CA PHE A 31 -4.25 6.01 -6.17
C PHE A 31 -4.45 5.05 -4.99
N VAL A 32 -4.43 3.74 -5.26
CA VAL A 32 -4.64 2.72 -4.23
C VAL A 32 -3.48 2.67 -3.23
N ALA A 33 -2.23 2.80 -3.69
CA ALA A 33 -1.07 2.79 -2.80
C ALA A 33 -1.09 3.98 -1.84
N MET A 34 -1.38 5.19 -2.36
CA MET A 34 -1.49 6.40 -1.54
C MET A 34 -2.70 6.38 -0.62
N LEU A 35 -3.85 5.86 -1.07
CA LEU A 35 -5.04 5.74 -0.25
C LEU A 35 -4.82 4.75 0.90
N TRP A 36 -4.23 3.58 0.63
CA TRP A 36 -3.88 2.62 1.67
C TRP A 36 -2.89 3.23 2.66
N LEU A 37 -1.83 3.91 2.18
CA LEU A 37 -0.89 4.62 3.04
C LEU A 37 -1.59 5.63 3.96
N GLY A 38 -2.51 6.44 3.43
CA GLY A 38 -3.26 7.43 4.19
C GLY A 38 -4.19 6.82 5.24
N VAL A 39 -4.94 5.77 4.86
CA VAL A 39 -5.83 5.05 5.78
C VAL A 39 -5.03 4.40 6.91
N LEU A 40 -3.95 3.68 6.57
CA LEU A 40 -3.06 3.03 7.53
C LEU A 40 -2.46 4.05 8.51
N PHE A 41 -1.89 5.14 7.98
CA PHE A 41 -1.27 6.17 8.81
C PHE A 41 -2.30 6.86 9.72
N GLY A 42 -3.45 7.25 9.16
CA GLY A 42 -4.52 7.91 9.89
C GLY A 42 -5.12 7.06 11.00
N VAL A 43 -5.37 5.77 10.75
CA VAL A 43 -5.96 4.89 11.77
C VAL A 43 -4.93 4.48 12.83
N SER A 44 -3.77 3.99 12.40
CA SER A 44 -2.82 3.33 13.32
C SER A 44 -1.94 4.32 14.08
N PHE A 45 -1.53 5.44 13.47
CA PHE A 45 -0.58 6.37 14.06
C PHE A 45 -1.21 7.67 14.57
N LEU A 46 -2.38 8.07 14.03
CA LEU A 46 -3.08 9.27 14.47
C LEU A 46 -4.26 8.94 15.38
N ALA A 47 -5.28 8.25 14.87
CA ALA A 47 -6.52 8.02 15.61
C ALA A 47 -6.31 7.11 16.84
N THR A 48 -5.55 6.02 16.68
CA THR A 48 -5.35 5.03 17.75
C THR A 48 -4.60 5.59 18.95
N PRO A 49 -3.49 6.34 18.83
CA PRO A 49 -2.84 6.92 20.02
C PRO A 49 -3.63 8.08 20.62
N VAL A 50 -4.40 8.82 19.82
CA VAL A 50 -5.17 9.98 20.30
C VAL A 50 -6.35 9.55 21.17
N LYS A 51 -7.08 8.47 20.82
CA LYS A 51 -8.25 8.03 21.62
C LYS A 51 -7.90 7.69 23.07
N PHE A 52 -6.69 7.16 23.33
CA PHE A 52 -6.23 6.84 24.70
C PHE A 52 -5.85 8.07 25.52
N ARG A 53 -5.84 9.26 24.92
CA ARG A 53 -5.63 10.54 25.60
C ARG A 53 -6.93 11.27 25.93
N ALA A 54 -8.08 10.74 25.51
CA ALA A 54 -9.38 11.35 25.79
C ALA A 54 -9.73 11.13 27.28
N PRO A 55 -9.90 12.20 28.09
CA PRO A 55 -10.09 12.06 29.54
C PRO A 55 -11.45 11.48 29.92
N SER A 56 -12.44 11.59 29.04
CA SER A 56 -13.78 11.04 29.23
C SER A 56 -13.92 9.60 28.75
N LEU A 57 -12.87 9.00 28.19
CA LEU A 57 -12.93 7.66 27.60
C LEU A 57 -12.23 6.64 28.50
N ASP A 58 -13.02 5.74 29.07
CA ASP A 58 -12.50 4.65 29.89
C ASP A 58 -11.70 3.65 29.06
N LEU A 59 -10.68 3.05 29.68
CA LEU A 59 -9.76 2.12 29.01
C LEU A 59 -10.48 0.92 28.35
N PRO A 60 -11.38 0.18 29.01
CA PRO A 60 -12.08 -0.95 28.37
C PRO A 60 -12.89 -0.53 27.14
N VAL A 61 -13.51 0.66 27.18
CA VAL A 61 -14.25 1.22 26.05
C VAL A 61 -13.30 1.58 24.89
N ALA A 62 -12.17 2.22 25.19
CA ALA A 62 -11.15 2.53 24.19
C ALA A 62 -10.56 1.28 23.52
N LEU A 63 -10.41 0.19 24.27
CA LEU A 63 -9.94 -1.11 23.79
C LEU A 63 -10.96 -1.77 22.86
N ASP A 64 -12.26 -1.80 23.22
CA ASP A 64 -13.30 -2.38 22.37
C ASP A 64 -13.46 -1.63 21.04
N VAL A 65 -13.45 -0.29 21.08
CA VAL A 65 -13.39 0.54 19.86
C VAL A 65 -12.18 0.16 19.02
N GLY A 66 -11.02 -0.07 19.66
CA GLY A 66 -9.82 -0.53 18.98
C GLY A 66 -10.00 -1.86 18.27
N ARG A 67 -10.55 -2.85 18.96
CA ARG A 67 -10.79 -4.18 18.42
C ARG A 67 -11.63 -4.13 17.14
N VAL A 68 -12.73 -3.38 17.16
CA VAL A 68 -13.61 -3.23 15.99
C VAL A 68 -12.93 -2.46 14.87
N THR A 69 -12.25 -1.34 15.17
CA THR A 69 -11.53 -0.55 14.17
C THR A 69 -10.42 -1.34 13.49
N PHE A 70 -9.58 -2.08 14.25
CA PHE A 70 -8.48 -2.86 13.70
C PHE A 70 -8.96 -4.09 12.93
N ALA A 71 -10.08 -4.70 13.32
CA ALA A 71 -10.70 -5.76 12.53
C ALA A 71 -11.17 -5.26 11.16
N LEU A 72 -11.75 -4.06 11.10
CA LEU A 72 -12.14 -3.43 9.83
C LEU A 72 -10.92 -3.00 9.01
N LEU A 73 -9.91 -2.40 9.66
CA LEU A 73 -8.66 -2.03 9.01
C LEU A 73 -8.03 -3.24 8.35
N SER A 74 -7.83 -4.34 9.09
CA SER A 74 -7.23 -5.57 8.54
C SER A 74 -7.95 -6.08 7.28
N LYS A 75 -9.29 -6.12 7.29
CA LYS A 75 -10.08 -6.49 6.10
C LYS A 75 -9.87 -5.51 4.94
N THR A 76 -9.82 -4.22 5.24
CA THR A 76 -9.61 -3.15 4.25
C THR A 76 -8.22 -3.23 3.63
N GLU A 77 -7.19 -3.54 4.42
CA GLU A 77 -5.83 -3.73 3.94
C GLU A 77 -5.71 -4.92 2.98
N TRP A 78 -6.41 -6.02 3.26
CA TRP A 78 -6.48 -7.16 2.33
C TRP A 78 -7.12 -6.78 0.98
N VAL A 79 -8.16 -5.95 0.99
CA VAL A 79 -8.79 -5.42 -0.22
C VAL A 79 -7.79 -4.55 -1.01
N PHE A 80 -7.11 -3.61 -0.34
CA PHE A 80 -6.09 -2.79 -0.99
C PHE A 80 -4.92 -3.62 -1.53
N CYS A 81 -4.47 -4.63 -0.79
CA CYS A 81 -3.43 -5.55 -1.21
C CYS A 81 -3.83 -6.32 -2.47
N ALA A 82 -5.06 -6.83 -2.54
CA ALA A 82 -5.58 -7.51 -3.72
C ALA A 82 -5.64 -6.57 -4.94
N ILE A 83 -6.10 -5.32 -4.76
CA ILE A 83 -6.16 -4.34 -5.85
C ILE A 83 -4.74 -3.95 -6.31
N LEU A 84 -3.79 -3.74 -5.39
CA LEU A 84 -2.39 -3.48 -5.75
C LEU A 84 -1.77 -4.64 -6.51
N PHE A 85 -2.06 -5.88 -6.08
CA PHE A 85 -1.59 -7.07 -6.78
C PHE A 85 -2.13 -7.12 -8.21
N VAL A 86 -3.45 -6.99 -8.40
CA VAL A 86 -4.08 -7.01 -9.73
C VAL A 86 -3.54 -5.89 -10.62
N THR A 87 -3.49 -4.66 -10.12
CA THR A 87 -2.97 -3.51 -10.90
C THR A 87 -1.49 -3.69 -11.26
N THR A 88 -0.69 -4.31 -10.39
CA THR A 88 0.70 -4.67 -10.70
C THR A 88 0.81 -5.71 -11.81
N LEU A 89 -0.12 -6.67 -11.91
CA LEU A 89 -0.11 -7.66 -13.00
C LEU A 89 -0.44 -7.04 -14.36
N LEU A 90 -1.18 -5.93 -14.38
CA LEU A 90 -1.61 -5.22 -15.59
C LEU A 90 -0.55 -4.24 -16.13
N THR A 91 0.51 -3.97 -15.36
CA THR A 91 1.61 -3.09 -15.77
C THR A 91 2.81 -3.90 -16.25
N LEU A 92 3.55 -3.39 -17.23
CA LEU A 92 4.77 -4.05 -17.75
C LEU A 92 6.04 -3.42 -17.16
N ARG A 93 5.99 -2.12 -16.89
CA ARG A 93 7.10 -1.37 -16.27
C ARG A 93 7.16 -1.64 -14.77
N SER A 94 8.38 -1.79 -14.24
CA SER A 94 8.66 -2.00 -12.80
C SER A 94 7.96 -3.20 -12.15
N ARG A 95 7.28 -4.07 -12.92
CA ARG A 95 6.43 -5.16 -12.42
C ARG A 95 7.14 -6.07 -11.43
N LYS A 96 8.36 -6.52 -11.75
CA LYS A 96 9.14 -7.41 -10.87
C LYS A 96 9.39 -6.79 -9.50
N GLY A 97 9.83 -5.52 -9.46
CA GLY A 97 10.08 -4.80 -8.21
C GLY A 97 8.80 -4.60 -7.39
N ARG A 98 7.72 -4.15 -8.04
CA ARG A 98 6.42 -3.98 -7.38
C ARG A 98 5.88 -5.31 -6.81
N LEU A 99 6.00 -6.41 -7.55
CA LEU A 99 5.58 -7.73 -7.07
C LEU A 99 6.35 -8.18 -5.82
N VAL A 100 7.66 -7.92 -5.73
CA VAL A 100 8.44 -8.23 -4.52
C VAL A 100 7.90 -7.45 -3.33
N VAL A 101 7.67 -6.14 -3.48
CA VAL A 101 7.16 -5.31 -2.37
C VAL A 101 5.73 -5.69 -1.98
N VAL A 102 4.86 -5.98 -2.95
CA VAL A 102 3.49 -6.48 -2.68
C VAL A 102 3.52 -7.83 -1.98
N ALA A 103 4.44 -8.73 -2.33
CA ALA A 103 4.64 -9.99 -1.63
C ALA A 103 5.11 -9.78 -0.19
N LEU A 104 6.02 -8.83 0.06
CA LEU A 104 6.44 -8.45 1.41
C LEU A 104 5.27 -7.87 2.23
N LEU A 105 4.47 -6.97 1.65
CA LEU A 105 3.25 -6.45 2.30
C LEU A 105 2.28 -7.59 2.66
N THR A 106 2.07 -8.52 1.72
CA THR A 106 1.21 -9.70 1.93
C THR A 106 1.73 -10.55 3.08
N LEU A 107 3.05 -10.78 3.16
CA LEU A 107 3.67 -11.53 4.26
C LEU A 107 3.44 -10.84 5.61
N VAL A 108 3.61 -9.51 5.67
CA VAL A 108 3.33 -8.74 6.91
C VAL A 108 1.86 -8.87 7.30
N LEU A 109 0.92 -8.76 6.35
CA LEU A 109 -0.51 -8.94 6.61
C LEU A 109 -0.84 -10.35 7.11
N LEU A 110 -0.21 -11.39 6.57
CA LEU A 110 -0.37 -12.77 7.04
C LEU A 110 0.13 -12.94 8.48
N VAL A 111 1.33 -12.45 8.77
CA VAL A 111 1.90 -12.48 10.12
C VAL A 111 1.00 -11.74 11.11
N GLN A 112 0.45 -10.59 10.71
CA GLN A 112 -0.50 -9.86 11.56
C GLN A 112 -1.80 -10.62 11.76
N ALA A 113 -2.43 -11.09 10.69
CA ALA A 113 -3.75 -11.72 10.74
C ALA A 113 -3.74 -13.09 11.44
N LEU A 114 -2.71 -13.90 11.22
CA LEU A 114 -2.66 -15.28 11.69
C LEU A 114 -1.99 -15.42 13.05
N TRP A 115 -1.17 -14.45 13.47
CA TRP A 115 -0.38 -14.57 14.70
C TRP A 115 -0.57 -13.39 15.66
N LEU A 116 -0.22 -12.17 15.24
CA LEU A 116 -0.22 -11.03 16.17
C LEU A 116 -1.62 -10.63 16.62
N LEU A 117 -2.56 -10.46 15.69
CA LEU A 117 -3.91 -10.01 16.00
C LEU A 117 -4.66 -10.99 16.91
N PRO A 118 -4.65 -12.32 16.70
CA PRO A 118 -5.26 -13.26 17.64
C PRO A 118 -4.72 -13.15 19.07
N ILE A 119 -3.40 -13.01 19.22
CA ILE A 119 -2.76 -12.88 20.55
C ILE A 119 -3.17 -11.56 21.20
N LEU A 120 -3.16 -10.47 20.45
CA LEU A 120 -3.52 -9.14 20.96
C LEU A 120 -5.02 -9.09 21.34
N ASP A 121 -5.89 -9.70 20.54
CA ASP A 121 -7.33 -9.74 20.79
C ASP A 121 -7.68 -10.54 22.05
N ALA A 122 -7.04 -11.69 22.25
CA ALA A 122 -7.18 -12.47 23.48
C ALA A 122 -6.75 -11.67 24.71
N ARG A 123 -5.63 -10.93 24.61
CA ARG A 123 -5.15 -10.06 25.70
C ARG A 123 -6.10 -8.91 25.99
N VAL A 124 -6.61 -8.25 24.97
CA VAL A 124 -7.62 -7.18 25.11
C VAL A 124 -8.86 -7.72 25.82
N SER A 125 -9.35 -8.89 25.41
CA SER A 125 -10.49 -9.55 26.05
C SER A 125 -10.24 -9.85 27.53
N GLN A 126 -9.02 -10.26 27.89
CA GLN A 126 -8.64 -10.50 29.28
C GLN A 126 -8.62 -9.21 30.12
N ILE A 127 -8.06 -8.12 29.58
CA ILE A 127 -8.03 -6.81 30.25
C ILE A 127 -9.44 -6.28 30.46
N MET A 128 -10.31 -6.42 29.46
CA MET A 128 -11.72 -6.02 29.55
C MET A 128 -12.49 -6.83 30.61
N ALA A 129 -12.07 -8.07 30.90
CA ALA A 129 -12.61 -8.90 31.97
C ALA A 129 -12.01 -8.58 33.37
N GLY A 130 -11.17 -7.55 33.48
CA GLY A 130 -10.52 -7.15 34.74
C GLY A 130 -9.34 -8.03 35.15
N MET A 131 -8.84 -8.89 34.26
CA MET A 131 -7.68 -9.73 34.55
C MET A 131 -6.36 -8.96 34.38
N MET A 132 -5.42 -9.22 35.27
CA MET A 132 -4.04 -8.72 35.15
C MET A 132 -3.27 -9.56 34.13
N VAL A 133 -2.88 -8.96 33.01
CA VAL A 133 -2.18 -9.64 31.93
C VAL A 133 -0.68 -9.30 31.97
N PRO A 134 0.24 -10.28 31.93
CA PRO A 134 1.67 -10.02 31.91
C PRO A 134 2.11 -9.19 30.70
N ASN A 135 3.10 -8.32 30.89
CA ASN A 135 3.67 -7.51 29.81
C ASN A 135 4.39 -8.39 28.77
N THR A 136 4.18 -8.10 27.49
CA THR A 136 4.92 -8.73 26.39
C THR A 136 5.17 -7.74 25.26
N SER A 137 6.13 -8.06 24.40
CA SER A 137 6.53 -7.22 23.29
C SER A 137 5.62 -7.29 22.06
N HIS A 138 4.53 -8.08 22.09
CA HIS A 138 3.63 -8.25 20.92
C HIS A 138 3.04 -6.92 20.42
N HIS A 139 2.75 -6.00 21.34
CA HIS A 139 2.24 -4.67 20.96
C HIS A 139 3.31 -3.84 20.22
N ILE A 140 4.56 -3.87 20.70
CA ILE A 140 5.68 -3.20 20.03
C ILE A 140 5.96 -3.82 18.66
N LEU A 141 5.93 -5.15 18.57
CA LEU A 141 6.10 -5.85 17.29
C LEU A 141 5.01 -5.48 16.28
N TYR A 142 3.76 -5.31 16.74
CA TYR A 142 2.68 -4.80 15.90
C TYR A 142 2.97 -3.39 15.39
N ILE A 143 3.42 -2.45 16.25
CA ILE A 143 3.78 -1.08 15.85
C ILE A 143 4.90 -1.09 14.80
N VAL A 144 5.92 -1.92 14.98
CA VAL A 144 7.02 -2.05 14.01
C VAL A 144 6.50 -2.59 12.66
N ALA A 145 5.58 -3.56 12.68
CA ALA A 145 4.96 -4.07 11.47
C ALA A 145 4.13 -3.00 10.74
N GLU A 146 3.37 -2.17 11.47
CA GLU A 146 2.65 -1.03 10.90
C GLU A 146 3.59 -0.02 10.26
N ALA A 147 4.71 0.31 10.93
CA ALA A 147 5.71 1.24 10.41
C ALA A 147 6.39 0.69 9.15
N LEU A 148 6.69 -0.61 9.12
CA LEU A 148 7.22 -1.29 7.94
C LEU A 148 6.25 -1.17 6.75
N LYS A 149 4.95 -1.42 6.94
CA LYS A 149 3.94 -1.25 5.88
C LYS A 149 3.90 0.19 5.35
N VAL A 150 3.97 1.18 6.24
CA VAL A 150 4.03 2.60 5.86
C VAL A 150 5.24 2.87 4.96
N LEU A 151 6.43 2.38 5.32
CA LEU A 151 7.65 2.57 4.52
C LEU A 151 7.57 1.89 3.15
N LEU A 152 7.05 0.67 3.09
CA LEU A 152 6.86 -0.08 1.85
C LEU A 152 5.86 0.63 0.91
N LEU A 153 4.72 1.08 1.45
CA LEU A 153 3.69 1.79 0.68
C LEU A 153 4.16 3.17 0.22
N LEU A 154 4.93 3.88 1.07
CA LEU A 154 5.55 5.15 0.70
C LEU A 154 6.54 4.94 -0.46
N GLY A 155 7.38 3.90 -0.38
CA GLY A 155 8.30 3.54 -1.45
C GLY A 155 7.59 3.24 -2.78
N LEU A 156 6.51 2.45 -2.75
CA LEU A 156 5.68 2.19 -3.94
C LEU A 156 5.01 3.44 -4.48
N SER A 157 4.49 4.30 -3.60
CA SER A 157 3.83 5.54 -3.99
C SER A 157 4.80 6.49 -4.69
N ILE A 158 6.00 6.65 -4.13
CA ILE A 158 7.08 7.47 -4.71
C ILE A 158 7.48 6.89 -6.07
N GLU A 159 7.82 5.60 -6.15
CA GLU A 159 8.22 4.96 -7.42
C GLU A 159 7.17 5.14 -8.51
N ALA A 160 5.90 4.92 -8.17
CA ALA A 160 4.82 4.99 -9.13
C ALA A 160 4.49 6.44 -9.55
N LEU A 161 4.66 7.43 -8.66
CA LEU A 161 4.59 8.85 -9.02
C LEU A 161 5.74 9.25 -9.97
N TRP A 162 6.96 8.79 -9.73
CA TRP A 162 8.09 9.01 -10.64
C TRP A 162 7.85 8.34 -12.01
N ALA A 163 7.23 7.17 -12.03
CA ALA A 163 6.86 6.49 -13.26
C ALA A 163 5.82 7.30 -14.07
N LEU A 164 4.82 7.89 -13.40
CA LEU A 164 3.85 8.83 -14.02
C LEU A 164 4.51 10.12 -14.52
N ALA A 165 5.46 10.66 -13.76
CA ALA A 165 6.18 11.91 -14.07
C ALA A 165 7.31 11.73 -15.10
N GLY A 166 7.60 10.50 -15.55
CA GLY A 166 8.68 10.17 -16.47
C GLY A 166 8.67 11.02 -17.75
N PRO A 167 9.83 11.43 -18.25
CA PRO A 167 10.00 12.70 -18.97
C PRO A 167 9.24 12.75 -20.29
N GLY A 168 8.50 13.84 -20.48
CA GLY A 168 8.31 14.40 -21.81
C GLY A 168 9.69 14.64 -22.41
N LYS A 169 10.17 13.71 -23.24
CA LYS A 169 11.34 13.92 -24.08
C LYS A 169 10.98 15.05 -25.03
N ILE A 170 11.21 16.30 -24.62
CA ILE A 170 11.44 17.40 -25.54
C ILE A 170 12.77 17.05 -26.20
N GLN A 171 12.67 16.26 -27.26
CA GLN A 171 13.73 16.07 -28.21
C GLN A 171 13.94 17.45 -28.82
N ARG A 172 14.91 18.21 -28.27
CA ARG A 172 15.46 19.37 -28.95
C ARG A 172 15.97 18.83 -30.28
N CYS A 173 15.21 19.06 -31.35
CA CYS A 173 15.71 18.88 -32.70
C CYS A 173 16.92 19.79 -32.82
N ALA A 174 18.05 19.17 -33.14
CA ALA A 174 19.24 19.85 -33.65
C ALA A 174 18.91 20.53 -34.99
#